data_AF-A0A9X2Q476-F1
#
_entry.id   AF-A0A9X2Q476-F1
#
_cell.length_a   1.000
_cell.length_b   1.000
_cell.length_c   1.000
_cell.angle_alpha   90.00
_cell.angle_beta   90.00
_cell.angle_gamma   90.00
#
_symmetry.space_group_name_H-M   'P 1'
#
loop_
_entity.id
_entity.type
_entity.pdbx_description
1 polymer ?
#
loop_
_entity_poly.entity_id
_entity_poly.type
_entity_poly.pdbx_seq_one_letter_code
_entity_poly.pdbx_strand_id
1 'polypeptide(L)'
;MFEAYRAADRSLSNQIRALKRAVGQHEDLHLQRRGMVQWVELVGQRKSPRSREKTRRTSRRPGRPMPLEALEAHLTGEVEAASSAGDLLEKAINTLRAHPDYEAAYPLTRLAQAMRAARARVQSVTEHSGPVVHPDRPVLRPEETQACIQNTLSALRSEKRPTYVGEGKISEETYSAYFAALQERLEARFVPPADPELTHHGALMEHLSGLSKETYRDQHRARFEYLFRQARERIVDRLQDAV
;
A
#
# COMPACT_ATOMS: atom_id res chain seq x y z
N MET A 1 -28.07 9.99 5.35
CA MET A 1 -26.89 10.15 4.47
C MET A 1 -25.62 9.42 4.97
N PHE A 2 -25.69 8.54 5.99
CA PHE A 2 -24.52 7.78 6.49
C PHE A 2 -24.63 6.24 6.37
N GLU A 3 -25.73 5.71 5.83
CA GLU A 3 -25.90 4.27 5.63
C GLU A 3 -25.38 3.76 4.28
N ALA A 4 -25.15 4.66 3.31
CA ALA A 4 -24.59 4.29 2.00
C ALA A 4 -23.07 3.98 2.02
N TYR A 5 -22.36 4.26 3.13
CA TYR A 5 -20.91 4.04 3.21
C TYR A 5 -20.50 2.63 3.65
N ARG A 6 -21.45 1.79 4.13
CA ARG A 6 -21.12 0.46 4.67
C ARG A 6 -20.84 -0.60 3.61
N ALA A 7 -21.24 -0.37 2.36
CA ALA A 7 -21.08 -1.33 1.26
C ALA A 7 -19.88 -1.05 0.32
N ALA A 8 -19.31 0.16 0.34
CA ALA A 8 -18.49 0.64 -0.78
C ALA A 8 -16.96 0.61 -0.56
N ASP A 9 -16.43 0.33 0.64
CA ASP A 9 -14.97 0.41 0.84
C ASP A 9 -14.40 -0.67 1.78
N ARG A 10 -14.22 -1.86 1.19
CA ARG A 10 -13.55 -3.00 1.86
C ARG A 10 -12.12 -2.64 2.28
N SER A 11 -11.45 -1.74 1.56
CA SER A 11 -10.08 -1.30 1.84
C SER A 11 -10.01 -0.48 3.14
N LEU A 12 -10.87 0.54 3.28
CA LEU A 12 -10.94 1.35 4.51
C LEU A 12 -11.32 0.48 5.73
N SER A 13 -12.26 -0.45 5.55
CA SER A 13 -12.68 -1.36 6.61
C SER A 13 -11.56 -2.30 7.07
N ASN A 14 -10.69 -2.72 6.14
CA ASN A 14 -9.50 -3.51 6.46
C ASN A 14 -8.45 -2.64 7.18
N GLN A 15 -8.23 -1.40 6.73
CA GLN A 15 -7.30 -0.45 7.35
C GLN A 15 -7.70 -0.14 8.80
N ILE A 16 -8.98 0.12 9.06
CA ILE A 16 -9.50 0.34 10.42
C ILE A 16 -9.26 -0.89 11.30
N ARG A 17 -9.49 -2.11 10.79
CA ARG A 17 -9.22 -3.34 11.54
C ARG A 17 -7.73 -3.53 11.81
N ALA A 18 -6.87 -3.26 10.83
CA ALA A 18 -5.42 -3.32 11.00
C ALA A 18 -4.94 -2.32 12.06
N LEU A 19 -5.44 -1.09 12.02
CA LEU A 19 -5.15 -0.06 13.02
C LEU A 19 -5.61 -0.45 14.42
N LYS A 20 -6.80 -1.03 14.58
CA LYS A 20 -7.27 -1.51 15.89
C LYS A 20 -6.34 -2.57 16.47
N ARG A 21 -5.84 -3.49 15.64
CA ARG A 21 -4.86 -4.51 16.07
C ARG A 21 -3.53 -3.87 16.44
N ALA A 22 -3.03 -2.96 15.61
CA ALA A 22 -1.79 -2.24 15.88
C ALA A 22 -1.87 -1.46 17.20
N VAL A 23 -2.96 -0.71 17.44
CA VAL A 23 -3.17 -0.04 18.73
C VAL A 23 -3.15 -1.02 19.91
N GLY A 24 -3.72 -2.21 19.76
CA GLY A 24 -3.68 -3.25 20.80
C GLY A 24 -2.29 -3.85 21.06
N GLN A 25 -1.30 -3.61 20.19
CA GLN A 25 0.09 -4.04 20.34
C GLN A 25 0.97 -2.97 20.99
N HIS A 26 0.47 -1.73 21.15
CA HIS A 26 1.19 -0.61 21.73
C HIS A 26 0.69 -0.33 23.15
N GLU A 27 1.59 -0.40 24.14
CA GLU A 27 1.27 -0.15 25.55
C GLU A 27 0.90 1.32 25.84
N ASP A 28 1.40 2.23 25.01
CA ASP A 28 1.22 3.67 25.12
C ASP A 28 0.00 4.20 24.35
N LEU A 29 -0.81 3.33 23.75
CA LEU A 29 -2.01 3.70 22.99
C LEU A 29 -3.25 2.98 23.51
N HIS A 30 -4.37 3.70 23.57
CA HIS A 30 -5.66 3.08 23.86
C HIS A 30 -6.77 3.59 22.94
N LEU A 31 -7.75 2.73 22.73
CA LEU A 31 -8.96 3.07 21.99
C LEU A 31 -10.01 3.59 22.97
N GLN A 32 -10.32 4.89 22.92
CA GLN A 32 -11.38 5.49 23.73
C GLN A 32 -12.57 5.89 22.88
N ARG A 33 -13.79 5.60 23.35
CA ARG A 33 -15.01 6.09 22.72
C ARG A 33 -15.35 7.48 23.25
N ARG A 34 -15.49 8.47 22.35
CA ARG A 34 -15.98 9.82 22.66
C ARG A 34 -17.26 10.06 21.86
N GLY A 35 -18.40 9.92 22.52
CA GLY A 35 -19.71 9.90 21.84
C GLY A 35 -19.84 8.71 20.89
N MET A 36 -20.09 8.97 19.62
CA MET A 36 -20.25 7.94 18.58
C MET A 36 -18.94 7.57 17.87
N VAL A 37 -17.84 8.28 18.17
CA VAL A 37 -16.56 8.12 17.47
C VAL A 37 -15.55 7.40 18.36
N GLN A 38 -14.80 6.48 17.76
CA GLN A 38 -13.68 5.81 18.41
C GLN A 38 -12.39 6.60 18.12
N TRP A 39 -11.64 6.90 19.17
CA TRP A 39 -10.42 7.69 19.12
C TRP A 39 -9.21 6.83 19.51
N VAL A 40 -8.08 7.12 18.88
CA VAL A 40 -6.76 6.64 19.32
C VAL A 40 -6.20 7.72 20.23
N GLU A 41 -5.88 7.37 21.47
CA GLU A 41 -5.35 8.30 22.48
C GLU A 41 -4.01 7.77 23.01
N LEU A 42 -3.09 8.69 23.32
CA LEU A 42 -1.84 8.35 23.97
C LEU A 42 -2.01 8.24 25.50
N VAL A 43 -1.62 7.09 26.05
CA VAL A 43 -1.50 6.83 27.48
C VAL A 43 -0.27 7.59 27.99
N GLY A 44 -0.46 8.85 28.39
CA GLY A 44 0.64 9.65 28.92
C GLY A 44 0.29 11.09 29.28
N GLN A 45 -0.83 11.63 28.78
CA GLN A 45 -1.28 12.98 29.15
C GLN A 45 -2.38 13.00 30.22
N ARG A 46 -2.82 11.85 30.72
CA ARG A 46 -3.79 11.76 31.83
C ARG A 46 -3.10 11.44 33.17
N LYS A 47 -2.62 12.53 33.78
CA LYS A 47 -2.42 12.78 35.24
C LYS A 47 -1.23 12.11 35.92
N SER A 48 -0.32 12.95 36.44
CA SER A 48 0.28 12.70 37.76
C SER A 48 -0.84 12.59 38.81
N PRO A 49 -0.95 11.48 39.57
CA PRO A 49 -1.78 11.43 40.75
C PRO A 49 -0.96 11.88 41.96
N ARG A 50 -1.55 12.74 42.81
CA ARG A 50 -1.03 13.22 44.12
C ARG A 50 -0.05 14.40 44.07
N SER A 51 -0.56 15.59 43.76
CA SER A 51 -0.27 16.73 44.65
C SER A 51 -1.58 17.45 44.93
N ARG A 52 -1.95 17.47 46.21
CA ARG A 52 -3.06 18.27 46.75
C ARG A 52 -2.60 19.72 46.74
N GLU A 53 -2.75 20.40 45.62
CA GLU A 53 -2.61 21.84 45.61
C GLU A 53 -3.74 22.46 44.79
N LYS A 54 -4.61 23.17 45.51
CA LYS A 54 -5.77 23.90 45.01
C LYS A 54 -5.28 25.12 44.23
N THR A 55 -4.74 24.92 43.04
CA THR A 55 -4.56 25.99 42.07
C THR A 55 -5.50 25.72 40.90
N ARG A 56 -6.31 26.74 40.61
CA ARG A 56 -7.34 26.80 39.57
C ARG A 56 -6.95 25.94 38.36
N ARG A 57 -7.60 24.77 38.23
CA ARG A 57 -7.62 23.97 37.00
C ARG A 57 -8.25 24.83 35.91
N THR A 58 -7.43 25.56 35.18
CA THR A 58 -7.74 25.87 33.78
C THR A 58 -7.92 24.51 33.13
N SER A 59 -9.16 24.13 32.87
CA SER A 59 -9.48 23.04 31.97
C SER A 59 -8.77 23.36 30.66
N ARG A 60 -7.58 22.77 30.44
CA ARG A 60 -6.96 22.76 29.12
C ARG A 60 -8.02 22.17 28.22
N ARG A 61 -8.67 23.03 27.44
CA ARG A 61 -9.61 22.62 26.41
C ARG A 61 -8.86 21.57 25.59
N PRO A 62 -9.50 20.45 25.22
CA PRO A 62 -8.88 19.53 24.28
C PRO A 62 -8.37 20.36 23.10
N GLY A 63 -7.10 20.17 22.75
CA GLY A 63 -6.49 20.86 21.63
C GLY A 63 -7.34 20.65 20.37
N ARG A 64 -7.18 21.50 19.37
CA ARG A 64 -7.86 21.21 18.10
C ARG A 64 -7.29 19.90 17.53
N PRO A 65 -8.11 18.98 17.00
CA PRO A 65 -7.54 17.84 16.28
C PRO A 65 -6.78 18.36 15.06
N MET A 66 -5.61 17.77 14.80
CA MET A 66 -4.82 18.12 13.61
C MET A 66 -5.67 17.98 12.34
N PRO A 67 -5.64 18.95 11.42
CA PRO A 67 -6.30 18.82 10.13
C PRO A 67 -5.89 17.53 9.42
N LEU A 68 -6.83 16.91 8.67
CA LEU A 68 -6.58 15.63 8.00
C LEU A 68 -5.43 15.77 6.99
N GLU A 69 -5.45 16.87 6.26
CA GLU A 69 -4.51 17.23 5.20
C GLU A 69 -3.11 17.45 5.76
N ALA A 70 -2.99 18.02 6.96
CA ALA A 70 -1.73 18.20 7.65
C ALA A 70 -1.13 16.85 8.07
N LEU A 71 -1.95 15.98 8.68
CA LEU A 71 -1.51 14.65 9.06
C LEU A 71 -1.12 13.80 7.83
N GLU A 72 -1.89 13.88 6.75
CA GLU A 72 -1.58 13.22 5.48
C GLU A 72 -0.22 13.69 4.92
N ALA A 73 0.03 15.01 4.91
CA ALA A 73 1.29 15.55 4.41
C ALA A 73 2.50 15.02 5.20
N HIS A 74 2.42 14.99 6.53
CA HIS A 74 3.47 14.41 7.37
C HIS A 74 3.66 12.91 7.14
N LEU A 75 2.56 12.17 6.97
CA LEU A 75 2.63 10.73 6.75
C LEU A 75 3.17 10.38 5.35
N THR A 76 2.96 11.24 4.35
CA THR A 76 3.37 10.95 2.95
C THR A 76 4.88 10.67 2.85
N GLY A 77 5.73 11.43 3.55
CA GLY A 77 7.18 11.20 3.57
C GLY A 77 7.61 9.96 4.37
N GLU A 78 6.76 9.48 5.28
CA GLU A 78 7.05 8.34 6.15
C GLU A 78 6.47 7.01 5.62
N VAL A 79 5.57 7.09 4.64
CA VAL A 79 4.91 5.91 4.05
C VAL A 79 5.89 5.00 3.33
N GLU A 80 6.92 5.55 2.68
CA GLU A 80 7.93 4.76 1.95
C GLU A 80 8.76 3.86 2.89
N ALA A 81 9.04 4.35 4.11
CA ALA A 81 9.80 3.59 5.11
C ALA A 81 8.92 2.63 5.93
N ALA A 82 7.60 2.78 5.90
CA ALA A 82 6.67 2.00 6.71
C ALA A 82 6.34 0.63 6.06
N SER A 83 6.81 -0.45 6.66
CA SER A 83 6.55 -1.82 6.19
C SER A 83 5.19 -2.35 6.65
N SER A 84 4.63 -1.77 7.72
CA SER A 84 3.37 -2.22 8.33
C SER A 84 2.40 -1.08 8.64
N ALA A 85 1.16 -1.44 8.99
CA ALA A 85 0.19 -0.47 9.52
C ALA A 85 0.56 0.00 10.93
N GLY A 86 1.34 -0.79 11.68
CA GLY A 86 1.87 -0.42 13.00
C GLY A 86 2.93 0.66 12.88
N ASP A 87 3.88 0.51 11.96
CA ASP A 87 4.96 1.49 11.74
C ASP A 87 4.37 2.85 11.35
N LEU A 88 3.40 2.85 10.44
CA LEU A 88 2.74 4.08 10.02
C LEU A 88 1.87 4.70 11.13
N LEU A 89 1.30 3.86 12.02
CA LEU A 89 0.63 4.34 13.23
C LEU A 89 1.64 5.01 14.17
N GLU A 90 2.79 4.39 14.43
CA GLU A 90 3.85 4.95 15.26
C GLU A 90 4.32 6.31 14.72
N LYS A 91 4.52 6.42 13.41
CA LYS A 91 4.84 7.69 12.75
C LYS A 91 3.75 8.74 12.94
N ALA A 92 2.48 8.37 12.78
CA ALA A 92 1.36 9.28 13.05
C ALA A 92 1.37 9.78 14.50
N ILE A 93 1.67 8.91 15.45
CA ILE A 93 1.75 9.24 16.88
C ILE A 93 2.93 10.18 17.16
N ASN A 94 4.10 9.92 16.56
CA ASN A 94 5.26 10.79 16.69
C ASN A 94 5.01 12.18 16.10
N THR A 95 4.30 12.26 14.97
CA THR A 95 3.82 13.54 14.40
C THR A 95 2.90 14.25 15.39
N LEU A 96 1.90 13.58 15.96
CA LEU A 96 1.01 14.20 16.95
C LEU A 96 1.76 14.68 18.21
N ARG A 97 2.82 13.97 18.63
CA ARG A 97 3.70 14.39 19.74
C ARG A 97 4.54 15.61 19.39
N ALA A 98 5.01 15.72 18.15
CA ALA A 98 5.85 16.83 17.68
C ALA A 98 5.08 18.16 17.54
N HIS A 99 3.74 18.11 17.48
CA HIS A 99 2.90 19.30 17.34
C HIS A 99 2.00 19.53 18.57
N PRO A 100 2.52 20.13 19.66
CA PRO A 100 1.81 20.28 20.92
C PRO A 100 0.57 21.20 20.86
N ASP A 101 0.42 21.97 19.78
CA ASP A 101 -0.74 22.82 19.54
C ASP A 101 -2.01 22.01 19.18
N TYR A 102 -1.83 20.75 18.77
CA TYR A 102 -2.91 19.83 18.47
C TYR A 102 -3.17 18.85 19.61
N GLU A 103 -4.37 18.26 19.61
CA GLU A 103 -4.69 17.20 20.56
C GLU A 103 -3.85 15.94 20.30
N ALA A 104 -3.27 15.37 21.36
CA ALA A 104 -2.63 14.05 21.36
C ALA A 104 -3.66 12.89 21.31
N ALA A 105 -4.69 13.06 20.48
CA ALA A 105 -5.72 12.08 20.22
C ALA A 105 -6.26 12.30 18.80
N TYR A 106 -6.57 11.22 18.10
CA TYR A 106 -7.09 11.32 16.73
C TYR A 106 -8.27 10.38 16.48
N PRO A 107 -9.32 10.80 15.74
CA PRO A 107 -10.41 9.91 15.37
C PRO A 107 -9.89 8.74 14.52
N LEU A 108 -10.17 7.51 14.93
CA LEU A 108 -9.66 6.29 14.28
C LEU A 108 -9.99 6.25 12.78
N THR A 109 -11.21 6.61 12.41
CA THR A 109 -11.64 6.64 11.00
C THR A 109 -10.87 7.68 10.20
N ARG A 110 -10.61 8.86 10.78
CA ARG A 110 -9.83 9.91 10.11
C ARG A 110 -8.35 9.54 10.00
N LEU A 111 -7.80 8.87 11.01
CA LEU A 111 -6.44 8.33 10.95
C LEU A 111 -6.32 7.32 9.80
N ALA A 112 -7.28 6.40 9.69
CA ALA A 112 -7.32 5.43 8.60
C ALA A 112 -7.42 6.12 7.22
N GLN A 113 -8.20 7.19 7.12
CA GLN A 113 -8.30 8.01 5.91
C GLN A 113 -6.97 8.70 5.57
N ALA A 114 -6.32 9.36 6.54
CA ALA A 114 -5.04 10.03 6.35
C ALA A 114 -3.94 9.06 5.90
N MET A 115 -3.83 7.90 6.55
CA MET A 115 -2.86 6.85 6.16
C MET A 115 -3.14 6.32 4.76
N ARG A 116 -4.41 6.14 4.40
CA ARG A 116 -4.79 5.71 3.05
C ARG A 116 -4.48 6.77 2.01
N ALA A 117 -4.80 8.03 2.29
CA ALA A 117 -4.52 9.14 1.39
C ALA A 117 -3.01 9.32 1.20
N ALA A 118 -2.22 9.24 2.27
CA ALA A 118 -0.75 9.26 2.19
C ALA A 118 -0.21 8.11 1.33
N ARG A 119 -0.72 6.87 1.53
CA ARG A 119 -0.37 5.72 0.67
C ARG A 119 -0.78 5.89 -0.78
N ALA A 120 -2.00 6.37 -1.03
CA ALA A 120 -2.48 6.65 -2.37
C ALA A 120 -1.68 7.78 -3.04
N ARG A 121 -1.20 8.76 -2.26
CA ARG A 121 -0.34 9.85 -2.74
C ARG A 121 1.05 9.34 -3.09
N VAL A 122 1.70 8.55 -2.23
CA VAL A 122 2.98 7.89 -2.57
C VAL A 122 2.81 6.96 -3.75
N GLN A 123 1.74 6.16 -3.81
CA GLN A 123 1.41 5.35 -4.98
C GLN A 123 1.22 6.22 -6.21
N SER A 124 0.47 7.31 -6.13
CA SER A 124 0.30 8.22 -7.27
C SER A 124 1.60 8.89 -7.67
N VAL A 125 2.51 9.22 -6.74
CA VAL A 125 3.81 9.82 -7.04
C VAL A 125 4.79 8.78 -7.58
N THR A 126 4.70 7.51 -7.16
CA THR A 126 5.52 6.40 -7.68
C THR A 126 4.95 5.79 -8.96
N GLU A 127 3.65 5.92 -9.20
CA GLU A 127 2.94 5.49 -10.41
C GLU A 127 2.85 6.62 -11.46
N HIS A 128 2.83 7.89 -11.03
CA HIS A 128 2.97 9.10 -11.86
C HIS A 128 4.36 9.75 -11.69
N SER A 129 5.35 9.01 -11.19
CA SER A 129 6.73 9.30 -11.57
C SER A 129 6.82 8.95 -13.06
N GLY A 130 6.36 9.88 -13.89
CA GLY A 130 7.05 10.15 -15.13
C GLY A 130 8.54 10.29 -14.82
N PRO A 131 9.41 9.99 -15.78
CA PRO A 131 10.82 9.73 -15.55
C PRO A 131 11.41 10.86 -14.70
N VAL A 132 11.81 10.55 -13.46
CA VAL A 132 12.76 11.39 -12.74
C VAL A 132 14.06 11.22 -13.51
N VAL A 133 14.25 12.12 -14.46
CA VAL A 133 15.51 12.27 -15.19
C VAL A 133 16.53 12.69 -14.15
N HIS A 134 17.26 11.74 -13.61
CA HIS A 134 18.58 12.00 -13.07
C HIS A 134 19.41 12.51 -14.26
N PRO A 135 19.84 13.79 -14.27
CA PRO A 135 20.34 14.45 -15.48
C PRO A 135 21.65 13.87 -16.03
N ASP A 136 22.28 12.92 -15.34
CA ASP A 136 23.58 12.35 -15.73
C ASP A 136 23.59 10.81 -15.88
N ARG A 137 22.43 10.14 -15.92
CA ARG A 137 22.37 8.66 -16.00
C ARG A 137 21.71 8.18 -17.29
N PRO A 138 22.33 7.25 -18.04
CA PRO A 138 21.68 6.67 -19.21
C PRO A 138 20.47 5.85 -18.75
N VAL A 139 19.28 6.34 -19.09
CA VAL A 139 18.05 5.54 -19.08
C VAL A 139 18.32 4.32 -19.95
N LEU A 140 18.18 3.10 -19.40
CA LEU A 140 18.35 1.87 -20.17
C LEU A 140 17.55 1.95 -21.46
N ARG A 141 18.16 1.54 -22.56
CA ARG A 141 17.50 1.55 -23.86
C ARG A 141 16.29 0.60 -23.80
N PRO A 142 15.24 0.84 -24.61
CA PRO A 142 14.09 -0.05 -24.69
C PRO A 142 14.48 -1.53 -24.89
N GLU A 143 15.50 -1.79 -25.70
CA GLU A 143 16.00 -3.13 -25.99
C GLU A 143 16.65 -3.78 -24.75
N GLU A 144 17.39 -3.01 -23.95
CA GLU A 144 18.00 -3.49 -22.71
C GLU A 144 16.93 -3.80 -21.65
N THR A 145 15.88 -2.98 -21.60
CA THR A 145 14.73 -3.19 -20.73
C THR A 145 13.96 -4.46 -21.13
N GLN A 146 13.71 -4.66 -22.42
CA GLN A 146 13.09 -5.88 -22.94
C GLN A 146 13.94 -7.12 -22.63
N ALA A 147 15.25 -7.06 -22.85
CA ALA A 147 16.16 -8.15 -22.50
C ALA A 147 16.13 -8.47 -21.00
N CYS A 148 16.07 -7.45 -20.14
CA CYS A 148 15.92 -7.62 -18.70
C CYS A 148 14.60 -8.31 -18.33
N ILE A 149 13.48 -7.91 -18.95
CA ILE A 149 12.16 -8.54 -18.76
C ILE A 149 12.22 -10.01 -19.18
N GLN A 150 12.71 -10.31 -20.38
CA GLN A 150 12.80 -11.67 -20.90
C GLN A 150 13.66 -12.58 -20.01
N ASN A 151 14.83 -12.09 -19.59
CA ASN A 151 15.72 -12.84 -18.70
C ASN A 151 15.07 -13.10 -17.34
N THR A 152 14.35 -12.11 -16.80
CA THR A 152 13.65 -12.25 -15.51
C THR A 152 12.51 -13.25 -15.60
N LEU A 153 11.69 -13.17 -16.66
CA LEU A 153 10.59 -14.09 -16.89
C LEU A 153 11.07 -15.51 -17.17
N SER A 154 12.16 -15.68 -17.93
CA SER A 154 12.75 -16.99 -18.19
C SER A 154 13.21 -17.67 -16.89
N ALA A 155 13.93 -16.93 -16.03
CA ALA A 155 14.36 -17.44 -14.73
C ALA A 155 13.16 -17.78 -13.83
N LEU A 156 12.17 -16.89 -13.74
CA LEU A 156 10.96 -17.11 -12.94
C LEU A 156 10.13 -18.29 -13.48
N ARG A 157 10.06 -18.46 -14.81
CA ARG A 157 9.37 -19.57 -15.46
C ARG A 157 9.99 -20.90 -15.06
N SER A 158 11.30 -21.03 -15.15
CA SER A 158 12.01 -22.24 -14.75
C SER A 158 11.88 -22.54 -13.26
N GLU A 159 11.97 -21.52 -12.41
CA GLU A 159 11.85 -21.65 -10.96
C GLU A 159 10.44 -22.12 -10.52
N LYS A 160 9.39 -21.54 -11.10
CA LYS A 160 8.01 -21.80 -10.66
C LYS A 160 7.35 -22.98 -11.37
N ARG A 161 7.94 -23.50 -12.44
CA ARG A 161 7.38 -24.60 -13.23
C ARG A 161 7.15 -25.87 -12.41
N PRO A 162 8.09 -26.36 -11.55
CA PRO A 162 7.86 -27.53 -10.73
C PRO A 162 6.63 -27.40 -9.81
N THR A 163 6.44 -26.22 -9.22
CA THR A 163 5.34 -25.97 -8.25
C THR A 163 3.96 -25.84 -8.90
N TYR A 164 3.87 -25.31 -10.12
CA TYR A 164 2.60 -25.07 -10.79
C TYR A 164 2.22 -26.16 -11.79
N VAL A 165 3.17 -26.56 -12.64
CA VAL A 165 2.94 -27.61 -13.65
C VAL A 165 3.31 -28.98 -13.09
N GLY A 166 4.46 -29.09 -12.40
CA GLY A 166 4.92 -30.36 -11.85
C GLY A 166 3.97 -30.95 -10.80
N GLU A 167 3.32 -30.11 -10.00
CA GLU A 167 2.26 -30.51 -9.06
C GLU A 167 0.85 -30.56 -9.69
N GLY A 168 0.71 -30.31 -11.00
CA GLY A 168 -0.57 -30.39 -11.70
C GLY A 168 -1.59 -29.31 -11.30
N LYS A 169 -1.16 -28.18 -10.71
CA LYS A 169 -2.06 -27.08 -10.30
C LYS A 169 -2.67 -26.35 -11.49
N ILE A 170 -1.95 -26.29 -12.61
CA ILE A 170 -2.38 -25.73 -13.89
C ILE A 170 -1.72 -26.50 -15.03
N SER A 171 -2.31 -26.45 -16.23
CA SER A 171 -1.73 -27.06 -17.43
C SER A 171 -0.50 -26.28 -17.91
N GLU A 172 0.38 -26.95 -18.66
CA GLU A 172 1.54 -26.31 -19.31
C GLU A 172 1.11 -25.20 -20.28
N GLU A 173 -0.04 -25.36 -20.93
CA GLU A 173 -0.63 -24.35 -21.82
C GLU A 173 -1.04 -23.10 -21.03
N THR A 174 -1.80 -23.26 -19.94
CA THR A 174 -2.17 -22.12 -19.07
C THR A 174 -0.94 -21.45 -18.47
N TYR A 175 0.06 -22.24 -18.09
CA TYR A 175 1.32 -21.72 -17.57
C TYR A 175 2.07 -20.91 -18.63
N SER A 176 2.12 -21.37 -19.87
CA SER A 176 2.74 -20.65 -20.98
C SER A 176 1.99 -19.35 -21.28
N ALA A 177 0.66 -19.39 -21.28
CA ALA A 177 -0.19 -18.20 -21.45
C ALA A 177 0.04 -17.16 -20.34
N TYR A 178 0.28 -17.59 -19.09
CA TYR A 178 0.62 -16.67 -18.01
C TYR A 178 1.89 -15.90 -18.33
N PHE A 179 2.96 -16.58 -18.77
CA PHE A 179 4.23 -15.90 -19.03
C PHE A 179 4.20 -14.99 -20.25
N ALA A 180 3.43 -15.34 -21.29
CA ALA A 180 3.20 -14.45 -22.43
C ALA A 180 2.46 -13.17 -21.99
N ALA A 181 1.36 -13.31 -21.25
CA ALA A 181 0.60 -12.17 -20.73
C ALA A 181 1.39 -11.33 -19.71
N LEU A 182 2.26 -11.96 -18.91
CA LEU A 182 3.16 -11.25 -18.01
C LEU A 182 4.18 -10.41 -18.78
N GLN A 183 4.74 -10.94 -19.87
CA GLN A 183 5.66 -10.21 -20.73
C GLN A 183 5.00 -8.97 -21.30
N GLU A 184 3.84 -9.10 -21.95
CA GLU A 184 3.09 -7.97 -22.50
C GLU A 184 2.77 -6.93 -21.42
N ARG A 185 2.34 -7.38 -20.24
CA ARG A 185 2.01 -6.45 -19.16
C ARG A 185 3.22 -5.69 -18.64
N LEU A 186 4.37 -6.33 -18.57
CA LEU A 186 5.62 -5.70 -18.13
C LEU A 186 6.18 -4.78 -19.22
N GLU A 187 6.14 -5.18 -20.48
CA GLU A 187 6.54 -4.34 -21.61
C GLU A 187 5.66 -3.10 -21.71
N ALA A 188 4.33 -3.25 -21.65
CA ALA A 188 3.38 -2.14 -21.60
C ALA A 188 3.63 -1.16 -20.44
N ARG A 189 4.35 -1.58 -19.39
CA ARG A 189 4.68 -0.73 -18.25
C ARG A 189 6.07 -0.10 -18.35
N PHE A 190 7.08 -0.85 -18.81
CA PHE A 190 8.48 -0.46 -18.73
C PHE A 190 9.10 -0.06 -20.08
N VAL A 191 8.44 -0.38 -21.20
CA VAL A 191 8.94 -0.16 -22.56
C VAL A 191 8.05 0.86 -23.27
N PRO A 192 8.59 1.97 -23.79
CA PRO A 192 7.81 2.94 -24.58
C PRO A 192 7.36 2.37 -25.95
N PRO A 193 6.15 2.68 -26.43
CA PRO A 193 5.11 3.46 -25.77
C PRO A 193 4.40 2.61 -24.69
N ALA A 194 4.33 3.14 -23.47
CA ALA A 194 3.64 2.46 -22.38
C ALA A 194 2.13 2.45 -22.59
N ASP A 195 1.49 1.32 -22.28
CA ASP A 195 0.03 1.19 -22.17
C ASP A 195 -0.35 0.96 -20.69
N PRO A 196 -0.63 2.03 -19.94
CA PRO A 196 -1.03 1.91 -18.55
C PRO A 196 -2.44 1.30 -18.38
N GLU A 197 -3.29 1.38 -19.41
CA GLU A 197 -4.68 0.93 -19.39
C GLU A 197 -4.81 -0.60 -19.49
N LEU A 198 -3.81 -1.28 -20.07
CA LEU A 198 -3.80 -2.74 -20.18
C LEU A 198 -3.99 -3.40 -18.81
N THR A 199 -5.11 -4.07 -18.57
CA THR A 199 -5.36 -4.73 -17.28
C THR A 199 -4.75 -6.14 -17.24
N HIS A 200 -4.55 -6.72 -16.04
CA HIS A 200 -4.12 -8.13 -15.91
C HIS A 200 -5.06 -9.11 -16.62
N HIS A 201 -6.37 -8.87 -16.50
CA HIS A 201 -7.37 -9.65 -17.22
C HIS A 201 -7.24 -9.45 -18.73
N GLY A 202 -7.08 -8.20 -19.18
CA GLY A 202 -6.90 -7.86 -20.59
C GLY A 202 -5.73 -8.61 -21.20
N ALA A 203 -4.55 -8.51 -20.61
CA ALA A 203 -3.35 -9.22 -21.08
C ALA A 203 -3.58 -10.74 -21.11
N LEU A 204 -4.15 -11.33 -20.05
CA LEU A 204 -4.32 -12.78 -20.00
C LEU A 204 -5.39 -13.31 -20.96
N MET A 205 -6.41 -12.52 -21.25
CA MET A 205 -7.51 -12.88 -22.16
C MET A 205 -7.02 -13.07 -23.61
N GLU A 206 -5.98 -12.35 -24.03
CA GLU A 206 -5.38 -12.53 -25.36
C GLU A 206 -4.72 -13.91 -25.53
N HIS A 207 -4.27 -14.51 -24.43
CA HIS A 207 -3.55 -15.81 -24.44
C HIS A 207 -4.38 -16.98 -23.93
N LEU A 208 -5.55 -16.72 -23.32
CA LEU A 208 -6.50 -17.75 -22.87
C LEU A 208 -7.85 -17.54 -23.54
N SER A 209 -8.08 -18.27 -24.63
CA SER A 209 -9.33 -18.20 -25.39
C SER A 209 -10.54 -18.52 -24.50
N GLY A 210 -11.54 -17.64 -24.52
CA GLY A 210 -12.77 -17.82 -23.74
C GLY A 210 -12.64 -17.50 -22.25
N LEU A 211 -11.54 -16.86 -21.81
CA LEU A 211 -11.40 -16.41 -20.44
C LEU A 211 -12.44 -15.34 -20.11
N SER A 212 -13.43 -15.70 -19.30
CA SER A 212 -14.37 -14.74 -18.74
C SER A 212 -13.78 -14.00 -17.54
N LYS A 213 -14.32 -12.81 -17.23
CA LYS A 213 -13.94 -12.04 -16.02
C LYS A 213 -14.15 -12.83 -14.72
N GLU A 214 -15.20 -13.64 -14.67
CA GLU A 214 -15.53 -14.47 -13.51
C GLU A 214 -14.52 -15.62 -13.35
N THR A 215 -14.25 -16.35 -14.44
CA THR A 215 -13.23 -17.40 -14.48
C THR A 215 -11.85 -16.87 -14.09
N TYR A 216 -11.48 -15.69 -14.62
CA TYR A 216 -10.24 -15.01 -14.22
C TYR A 216 -10.20 -14.77 -12.71
N ARG A 217 -11.25 -14.15 -12.16
CA ARG A 217 -11.31 -13.77 -10.75
C ARG A 217 -11.19 -14.98 -9.83
N ASP A 218 -11.84 -16.07 -10.18
CA ASP A 218 -11.96 -17.24 -9.30
C ASP A 218 -10.78 -18.21 -9.44
N GLN A 219 -10.21 -18.36 -10.64
CA GLN A 219 -9.22 -19.39 -10.92
C GLN A 219 -7.79 -18.85 -11.17
N HIS A 220 -7.67 -17.68 -11.78
CA HIS A 220 -6.38 -17.20 -12.31
C HIS A 220 -5.80 -16.04 -11.49
N ARG A 221 -6.64 -15.12 -11.03
CA ARG A 221 -6.25 -13.83 -10.45
C ARG A 221 -5.16 -13.93 -9.40
N ALA A 222 -5.38 -14.74 -8.37
CA ALA A 222 -4.45 -14.83 -7.25
C ALA A 222 -3.05 -15.32 -7.69
N ARG A 223 -2.99 -16.25 -8.64
CA ARG A 223 -1.74 -16.81 -9.16
C ARG A 223 -1.05 -15.85 -10.12
N PHE A 224 -1.83 -15.29 -11.05
CA PHE A 224 -1.32 -14.36 -12.05
C PHE A 224 -0.78 -13.07 -11.41
N GLU A 225 -1.55 -12.45 -10.52
CA GLU A 225 -1.12 -11.23 -9.80
C GLU A 225 0.10 -11.51 -8.89
N TYR A 226 0.19 -12.71 -8.31
CA TYR A 226 1.36 -13.11 -7.54
C TYR A 226 2.62 -13.19 -8.42
N LEU A 227 2.54 -13.88 -9.55
CA LEU A 227 3.66 -14.00 -10.49
C LEU A 227 4.06 -12.63 -11.06
N PHE A 228 3.09 -11.79 -11.39
CA PHE A 228 3.34 -10.41 -11.84
C PHE A 228 4.11 -9.62 -10.81
N ARG A 229 3.68 -9.65 -9.53
CA ARG A 229 4.38 -8.97 -8.45
C ARG A 229 5.82 -9.46 -8.32
N GLN A 230 6.06 -10.77 -8.34
CA GLN A 230 7.41 -11.33 -8.24
C GLN A 230 8.30 -10.93 -9.43
N ALA A 231 7.77 -10.96 -10.65
CA ALA A 231 8.51 -10.54 -11.84
C ALA A 231 8.85 -9.05 -11.76
N ARG A 232 7.89 -8.21 -11.37
CA ARG A 232 8.07 -6.77 -11.22
C ARG A 232 9.13 -6.44 -10.18
N GLU A 233 9.05 -7.03 -8.99
CA GLU A 233 10.04 -6.82 -7.92
C GLU A 233 11.46 -7.13 -8.43
N ARG A 234 11.66 -8.29 -9.06
CA ARG A 234 12.96 -8.66 -9.64
C ARG A 234 13.45 -7.73 -10.74
N ILE A 235 12.55 -7.22 -11.58
CA ILE A 235 12.91 -6.24 -12.62
C ILE A 235 13.34 -4.93 -11.95
N VAL A 236 12.57 -4.43 -10.99
CA VAL A 236 12.91 -3.19 -10.27
C VAL A 236 14.26 -3.33 -9.57
N ASP A 237 14.50 -4.43 -8.87
CA ASP A 237 15.78 -4.68 -8.18
C ASP A 237 16.94 -4.67 -9.20
N ARG A 238 16.80 -5.35 -10.34
CA ARG A 238 17.83 -5.37 -11.40
C ARG A 238 18.06 -4.02 -12.07
N LEU A 239 16.99 -3.25 -12.27
CA LEU A 239 17.09 -1.90 -12.82
C LEU A 239 17.76 -0.94 -11.84
N GLN A 240 17.60 -1.17 -10.53
CA GLN A 240 18.32 -0.42 -9.48
C GLN A 240 19.79 -0.83 -9.38
N ASP A 241 20.11 -2.13 -9.54
CA ASP A 241 21.50 -2.63 -9.50
C ASP A 241 22.31 -2.26 -10.75
N ALA A 242 21.66 -2.00 -11.89
CA ALA A 242 22.30 -1.56 -13.13
C ALA A 242 22.65 -0.05 -13.14
N VAL A 243 22.39 0.67 -12.05
CA VAL A 243 22.44 2.13 -11.88
C VAL A 243 23.49 2.55 -10.85
#